data_AF-A0A087VXE5-F1
#
_entry.id   AF-A0A087VXE5-F1
#
_cell.length_a   1.000
_cell.length_b   1.000
_cell.length_c   1.000
_cell.angle_alpha   90.00
_cell.angle_beta   90.00
_cell.angle_gamma   90.00
#
_symmetry.space_group_name_H-M   'P 1'
#
loop_
_entity.id
_entity.type
_entity.pdbx_description
1 polymer ?
#
loop_
_entity_poly.entity_id
_entity_poly.type
_entity_poly.pdbx_seq_one_letter_code
_entity_poly.pdbx_strand_id
1 'polypeptide(L)'
;MAHVMEYNTNRKRNKPMSISEMGLTMEQFEKKIGEFGCYCPVRLAENDELFDCREENTAPLVTRLPGAEGCLPKARYNSAFCSTSLRYIVDTSDADLHPHIPTDLRFAVEYNGKTYRTAGPEELRKFMANPEKYLPPQALKALPGVDGLPKRLPIGAIPHDSFPRQMALRGFCPVCFQETRQHYEGLHEGNANILALYQGKIYAFCSEECRTRFMHRPWLYADLKLPNKLPPMKVSISVDELPLPGYLEQTVAYVLRNALAMCSKFRPKYPFLTPERSALIYMALQLKALNPRTPDYLRFRARSRVERFERACQLIDQLTTIMPVDYLAECQRSETLSRQLHEFLSLQGQLDNEDRWVYSI
;
A
#
# COMPACT_ATOMS: atom_id res chain seq x y z
N MET A 1 32.84 29.96 -22.03
CA MET A 1 33.77 30.94 -21.40
C MET A 1 33.08 32.15 -20.77
N ALA A 2 31.96 32.66 -21.30
CA ALA A 2 31.29 33.85 -20.74
C ALA A 2 30.74 33.67 -19.32
N HIS A 3 30.10 32.54 -18.99
CA HIS A 3 29.57 32.28 -17.64
C HIS A 3 30.67 32.24 -16.57
N VAL A 4 31.88 31.78 -16.91
CA VAL A 4 33.06 31.79 -16.01
C VAL A 4 33.61 33.20 -15.83
N MET A 5 33.59 34.03 -16.88
CA MET A 5 33.97 35.44 -16.78
C MET A 5 32.94 36.24 -15.97
N GLU A 6 31.65 35.98 -16.17
CA GLU A 6 30.56 36.54 -15.39
C GLU A 6 30.66 36.11 -13.92
N TYR A 7 30.96 34.84 -13.65
CA TYR A 7 31.26 34.34 -12.31
C TYR A 7 32.41 35.12 -11.66
N ASN A 8 33.55 35.27 -12.34
CA ASN A 8 34.70 35.99 -11.78
C ASN A 8 34.44 37.48 -11.54
N THR A 9 33.62 38.12 -12.39
CA THR A 9 33.28 39.54 -12.27
C THR A 9 32.22 39.79 -11.20
N ASN A 10 31.20 38.96 -11.10
CA ASN A 10 30.15 39.05 -10.09
C ASN A 10 30.67 38.64 -8.70
N ARG A 11 31.62 37.69 -8.63
CA ARG A 11 32.34 37.36 -7.39
C ARG A 11 33.11 38.55 -6.84
N LYS A 12 33.76 39.34 -7.70
CA LYS A 12 34.43 40.59 -7.29
C LYS A 12 33.46 41.68 -6.84
N ARG A 13 32.19 41.63 -7.29
CA ARG A 13 31.14 42.62 -7.01
C ARG A 13 30.15 42.19 -5.92
N ASN A 14 30.38 41.06 -5.25
CA ASN A 14 29.48 40.46 -4.27
C ASN A 14 28.02 40.34 -4.75
N LYS A 15 27.83 39.97 -6.03
CA LYS A 15 26.50 39.72 -6.59
C LYS A 15 26.15 38.22 -6.54
N PRO A 16 24.86 37.85 -6.42
CA PRO A 16 24.44 36.45 -6.45
C PRO A 16 24.68 35.86 -7.84
N MET A 17 25.15 34.61 -7.90
CA MET A 17 25.52 33.94 -9.16
C MET A 17 25.05 32.49 -9.19
N SER A 18 24.50 32.05 -10.32
CA SER A 18 24.24 30.63 -10.52
C SER A 18 25.55 29.85 -10.61
N ILE A 19 25.60 28.67 -10.01
CA ILE A 19 26.74 27.74 -10.11
C ILE A 19 26.39 26.46 -10.90
N SER A 20 25.22 26.43 -11.54
CA SER A 20 24.70 25.30 -12.31
C SER A 20 25.62 24.78 -13.41
N GLU A 21 26.37 25.68 -14.05
CA GLU A 21 27.26 25.38 -15.19
C GLU A 21 28.74 25.34 -14.79
N MET A 22 29.06 25.37 -13.49
CA MET A 22 30.45 25.50 -13.02
C MET A 22 31.18 24.17 -12.85
N GLY A 23 30.50 23.04 -13.03
CA GLY A 23 31.11 21.71 -12.90
C GLY A 23 31.63 21.41 -11.48
N LEU A 24 31.06 22.06 -10.46
CA LEU A 24 31.45 21.84 -9.06
C LEU A 24 31.04 20.45 -8.61
N THR A 25 31.92 19.78 -7.86
CA THR A 25 31.58 18.53 -7.18
C THR A 25 30.73 18.81 -5.94
N MET A 26 29.96 17.80 -5.50
CA MET A 26 29.17 17.93 -4.25
C MET A 26 30.03 18.23 -3.04
N GLU A 27 31.23 17.65 -2.95
CA GLU A 27 32.16 17.94 -1.86
C GLU A 27 32.60 19.41 -1.83
N GLN A 28 32.83 20.00 -3.00
CA GLN A 28 33.18 21.43 -3.12
C GLN A 28 31.99 22.31 -2.76
N PHE A 29 30.78 21.88 -3.10
CA PHE A 29 29.55 22.56 -2.74
C PHE A 29 29.32 22.54 -1.22
N GLU A 30 29.45 21.37 -0.58
CA GLU A 30 29.23 21.18 0.85
C GLU A 30 30.26 21.93 1.71
N LYS A 31 31.51 22.06 1.25
CA LYS A 31 32.55 22.86 1.93
C LYS A 31 32.18 24.34 2.09
N LYS A 32 31.34 24.88 1.21
CA LYS A 32 30.91 26.29 1.22
C LYS A 32 29.44 26.46 1.59
N ILE A 33 28.80 25.41 2.10
CA ILE A 33 27.36 25.43 2.31
C ILE A 33 26.97 26.55 3.29
N GLY A 34 25.94 27.31 2.91
CA GLY A 34 25.43 28.39 3.72
C GLY A 34 24.64 27.92 4.94
N GLU A 35 24.14 28.86 5.71
CA GLU A 35 23.42 28.65 6.98
C GLU A 35 22.12 27.84 6.84
N PHE A 36 21.55 27.79 5.64
CA PHE A 36 20.33 27.02 5.33
C PHE A 36 20.60 25.57 4.90
N GLY A 37 21.87 25.16 4.79
CA GLY A 37 22.24 23.82 4.38
C GLY A 37 21.64 23.43 3.02
N CYS A 38 20.83 22.38 3.02
CA CYS A 38 20.15 21.86 1.83
C CYS A 38 18.72 22.39 1.66
N TYR A 39 18.24 23.22 2.59
CA TYR A 39 16.90 23.79 2.55
C TYR A 39 16.86 25.06 1.73
N CYS A 40 15.73 25.30 1.05
CA CYS A 40 15.54 26.51 0.27
C CYS A 40 15.26 27.74 1.17
N PRO A 41 16.11 28.79 1.16
CA PRO A 41 15.90 29.99 1.98
C PRO A 41 14.63 30.76 1.59
N VAL A 42 14.29 30.78 0.28
CA VAL A 42 13.14 31.53 -0.25
C VAL A 42 11.82 30.92 0.22
N ARG A 43 11.68 29.59 0.15
CA ARG A 43 10.45 28.91 0.61
C ARG A 43 10.26 29.02 2.11
N LEU A 44 11.36 28.96 2.88
CA LEU A 44 11.28 29.15 4.32
C LEU A 44 10.82 30.57 4.67
N ALA A 45 11.34 31.59 3.97
CA ALA A 45 10.99 32.98 4.22
C ALA A 45 9.56 33.36 3.78
N GLU A 46 9.11 32.89 2.61
CA GLU A 46 7.80 33.30 2.06
C GLU A 46 6.65 32.37 2.49
N ASN A 47 6.88 31.06 2.50
CA ASN A 47 5.81 30.06 2.71
C ASN A 47 5.86 29.38 4.08
N ASP A 48 6.92 29.64 4.87
CA ASP A 48 7.19 28.89 6.09
C ASP A 48 7.29 27.39 5.82
N GLU A 49 8.06 27.00 4.80
CA GLU A 49 8.21 25.59 4.40
C GLU A 49 9.67 25.16 4.41
N LEU A 50 9.96 24.08 5.12
CA LEU A 50 11.23 23.36 5.07
C LEU A 50 11.26 22.46 3.83
N PHE A 51 11.62 23.05 2.68
CA PHE A 51 11.77 22.32 1.43
C PHE A 51 13.21 21.81 1.28
N ASP A 52 13.42 20.50 1.34
CA ASP A 52 14.74 19.87 1.22
C ASP A 52 15.10 19.62 -0.26
N CYS A 53 16.02 20.43 -0.78
CA CYS A 53 16.47 20.38 -2.17
C CYS A 53 17.41 19.20 -2.47
N ARG A 54 17.61 18.24 -1.57
CA ARG A 54 18.26 16.95 -1.86
C ARG A 54 17.25 15.87 -2.22
N GLU A 55 16.13 15.89 -1.52
CA GLU A 55 15.13 14.84 -1.54
C GLU A 55 13.96 15.18 -2.47
N GLU A 56 13.75 16.46 -2.75
CA GLU A 56 12.61 16.97 -3.51
C GLU A 56 13.05 17.94 -4.62
N ASN A 57 12.49 17.75 -5.81
CA ASN A 57 12.79 18.57 -6.98
C ASN A 57 11.49 19.07 -7.62
N THR A 58 11.35 20.39 -7.79
CA THR A 58 10.18 20.96 -8.47
C THR A 58 10.36 21.06 -9.99
N ALA A 59 11.56 20.75 -10.49
CA ALA A 59 11.90 20.76 -11.91
C ALA A 59 13.02 19.75 -12.20
N PRO A 60 13.17 19.25 -13.45
CA PRO A 60 14.21 18.31 -13.80
C PRO A 60 15.61 18.86 -13.51
N LEU A 61 16.51 18.04 -12.97
CA LEU A 61 17.89 18.44 -12.67
C LEU A 61 18.81 18.24 -13.89
N VAL A 62 18.46 18.87 -15.01
CA VAL A 62 19.18 18.71 -16.28
C VAL A 62 19.59 20.07 -16.85
N THR A 63 20.87 20.21 -17.17
CA THR A 63 21.40 21.37 -17.92
C THR A 63 21.44 21.03 -19.41
N ARG A 64 20.86 21.89 -20.24
CA ARG A 64 20.92 21.78 -21.71
C ARG A 64 22.22 22.43 -22.21
N LEU A 65 23.03 21.69 -22.95
CA LEU A 65 24.13 22.28 -23.69
C LEU A 65 23.62 22.91 -25.01
N PRO A 66 24.18 24.05 -25.46
CA PRO A 66 23.84 24.61 -26.75
C PRO A 66 24.20 23.63 -27.88
N GLY A 67 23.28 23.43 -28.84
CA GLY A 67 23.48 22.54 -29.99
C GLY A 67 24.53 23.04 -30.98
N ALA A 68 24.91 22.17 -31.94
CA ALA A 68 26.03 22.36 -32.87
C ALA A 68 25.93 23.61 -33.78
N GLU A 69 24.73 24.16 -33.99
CA GLU A 69 24.54 25.39 -34.80
C GLU A 69 24.58 26.69 -33.98
N GLY A 70 24.75 26.60 -32.66
CA GLY A 70 24.94 27.76 -31.78
C GLY A 70 26.35 28.33 -31.88
N CYS A 71 26.71 28.87 -33.05
CA CYS A 71 27.91 29.69 -33.22
C CYS A 71 27.96 30.78 -32.12
N LEU A 72 28.98 30.72 -31.25
CA LEU A 72 29.39 31.84 -30.40
C LEU A 72 29.82 33.00 -31.32
N PRO A 73 29.01 34.07 -31.48
CA PRO A 73 29.29 35.31 -30.77
C PRO A 73 28.01 36.12 -30.40
N LYS A 74 28.06 36.84 -29.27
CA LYS A 74 26.96 37.64 -28.66
C LYS A 74 25.78 36.85 -28.06
N ALA A 75 26.06 35.75 -27.37
CA ALA A 75 25.02 35.14 -26.54
C ALA A 75 24.71 36.03 -25.32
N ARG A 76 23.48 36.54 -25.25
CA ARG A 76 22.88 37.08 -24.02
C ARG A 76 22.59 35.87 -23.12
N TYR A 77 23.44 35.61 -22.14
CA TYR A 77 23.28 34.47 -21.23
C TYR A 77 22.28 34.79 -20.13
N ASN A 78 21.00 34.78 -20.50
CA ASN A 78 19.92 34.53 -19.56
C ASN A 78 19.73 33.01 -19.35
N SER A 79 20.76 32.16 -19.49
CA SER A 79 20.61 30.69 -19.63
C SER A 79 20.07 29.97 -18.39
N ALA A 80 20.14 30.58 -17.20
CA ALA A 80 19.41 30.11 -16.03
C ALA A 80 17.90 30.48 -16.06
N PHE A 81 17.53 31.53 -16.81
CA PHE A 81 16.18 32.10 -16.92
C PHE A 81 15.43 31.72 -18.22
N CYS A 82 16.14 31.44 -19.31
CA CYS A 82 15.57 31.27 -20.66
C CYS A 82 15.09 29.85 -20.98
N SER A 83 14.95 28.97 -19.99
CA SER A 83 14.09 27.80 -20.15
C SER A 83 12.66 28.16 -19.69
N THR A 84 12.05 29.15 -20.34
CA THR A 84 10.66 29.57 -20.13
C THR A 84 9.66 28.63 -20.82
N SER A 85 9.92 27.33 -20.87
CA SER A 85 8.85 26.36 -21.19
C SER A 85 8.06 26.08 -19.92
N LEU A 86 7.01 26.88 -19.72
CA LEU A 86 5.94 26.67 -18.73
C LEU A 86 5.03 25.48 -19.08
N ARG A 87 5.34 24.71 -20.14
CA ARG A 87 4.60 23.53 -20.58
C ARG A 87 5.58 22.39 -20.82
N TYR A 88 5.71 21.51 -19.84
CA TYR A 88 6.27 20.18 -20.07
C TYR A 88 5.14 19.30 -20.62
N ILE A 89 4.89 19.41 -21.93
CA ILE A 89 4.14 18.38 -22.65
C ILE A 89 5.20 17.41 -23.16
N VAL A 90 5.12 16.16 -22.73
CA VAL A 90 5.91 15.07 -23.30
C VAL A 90 5.28 14.71 -24.64
N ASP A 91 5.53 15.51 -25.66
CA ASP A 91 5.33 15.13 -27.05
C ASP A 91 6.71 15.11 -27.71
N THR A 92 7.34 13.93 -27.69
CA THR A 92 8.58 13.70 -28.42
C THR A 92 8.24 13.26 -29.83
N SER A 93 8.32 14.20 -30.78
CA SER A 93 8.68 13.89 -32.17
C SER A 93 10.02 14.56 -32.49
N ASP A 94 11.01 13.72 -32.80
CA ASP A 94 12.36 13.96 -33.32
C ASP A 94 12.73 15.39 -33.79
N ALA A 95 13.64 16.06 -33.04
CA ALA A 95 14.50 17.12 -33.60
C ALA A 95 15.75 17.50 -32.78
N ASP A 96 15.88 17.22 -31.47
CA ASP A 96 16.98 17.80 -30.68
C ASP A 96 17.78 16.76 -29.88
N LEU A 97 18.78 16.12 -30.51
CA LEU A 97 19.90 15.48 -29.79
C LEU A 97 20.79 16.57 -29.16
N HIS A 98 20.28 17.25 -28.14
CA HIS A 98 21.10 18.12 -27.29
C HIS A 98 21.67 17.28 -26.14
N PRO A 99 23.00 17.28 -25.92
CA PRO A 99 23.58 16.57 -24.80
C PRO A 99 23.07 17.19 -23.50
N HIS A 100 22.40 16.36 -22.71
CA HIS A 100 21.85 16.68 -21.40
C HIS A 100 22.82 16.25 -20.32
N ILE A 101 23.21 17.18 -19.45
CA ILE A 101 24.06 16.86 -18.29
C ILE A 101 23.16 16.87 -17.04
N PRO A 102 22.95 15.72 -16.38
CA PRO A 102 22.27 15.69 -15.09
C PRO A 102 23.14 16.40 -14.05
N THR A 103 22.56 17.35 -13.33
CA THR A 103 23.25 18.08 -12.25
C THR A 103 22.27 18.49 -11.16
N ASP A 104 22.53 18.01 -9.95
CA ASP A 104 21.80 18.35 -8.73
C ASP A 104 22.03 19.80 -8.28
N LEU A 105 22.99 20.51 -8.90
CA LEU A 105 23.30 21.91 -8.63
C LEU A 105 22.62 22.88 -9.61
N ARG A 106 21.64 22.40 -10.40
CA ARG A 106 20.93 23.21 -11.40
C ARG A 106 20.36 24.52 -10.83
N PHE A 107 19.83 24.47 -9.61
CA PHE A 107 19.22 25.63 -8.93
C PHE A 107 20.06 26.12 -7.74
N ALA A 108 21.37 25.90 -7.80
CA ALA A 108 22.31 26.33 -6.77
C ALA A 108 22.92 27.70 -7.09
N VAL A 109 23.12 28.50 -6.06
CA VAL A 109 23.59 29.89 -6.15
C VAL A 109 24.74 30.14 -5.17
N GLU A 110 25.75 30.88 -5.58
CA GLU A 110 26.82 31.38 -4.70
C GLU A 110 26.58 32.87 -4.42
N TYR A 111 26.61 33.25 -3.15
CA TYR A 111 26.51 34.64 -2.70
C TYR A 111 27.39 34.84 -1.45
N ASN A 112 28.20 35.89 -1.43
CA ASN A 112 29.18 36.19 -0.37
C ASN A 112 30.08 35.00 0.01
N GLY A 113 30.49 34.20 -0.99
CA GLY A 113 31.37 33.04 -0.80
C GLY A 113 30.72 31.81 -0.17
N LYS A 114 29.41 31.87 0.12
CA LYS A 114 28.58 30.75 0.58
C LYS A 114 27.69 30.25 -0.56
N THR A 115 27.40 28.96 -0.56
CA THR A 115 26.54 28.29 -1.55
C THR A 115 25.18 27.95 -0.94
N TYR A 116 24.12 28.14 -1.72
CA TYR A 116 22.73 27.88 -1.31
C TYR A 116 22.00 27.10 -2.39
N ARG A 117 21.00 26.29 -2.01
CA ARG A 117 20.06 25.65 -2.93
C ARG A 117 18.74 26.38 -2.96
N THR A 118 18.11 26.41 -4.13
CA THR A 118 16.74 26.89 -4.29
C THR A 118 15.87 25.76 -4.83
N ALA A 119 14.58 25.76 -4.48
CA ALA A 119 13.67 24.67 -4.84
C ALA A 119 13.45 24.55 -6.35
N GLY A 120 13.44 25.68 -7.05
CA GLY A 120 13.15 25.76 -8.49
C GLY A 120 13.54 27.09 -9.13
N PRO A 121 13.18 27.29 -10.41
CA PRO A 121 13.62 28.45 -11.20
C PRO A 121 13.01 29.78 -10.71
N GLU A 122 11.78 29.77 -10.19
CA GLU A 122 11.14 30.99 -9.67
C GLU A 122 11.77 31.43 -8.35
N GLU A 123 12.03 30.49 -7.43
CA GLU A 123 12.74 30.76 -6.19
C GLU A 123 14.17 31.26 -6.47
N LEU A 124 14.86 30.66 -7.45
CA LEU A 124 16.16 31.15 -7.91
C LEU A 124 16.08 32.59 -8.40
N ARG A 125 15.07 32.93 -9.22
CA ARG A 125 14.87 34.30 -9.73
C ARG A 125 14.68 35.31 -8.61
N LYS A 126 13.84 34.96 -7.63
CA LYS A 126 13.59 35.80 -6.46
C LYS A 126 14.87 36.01 -5.64
N PHE A 127 15.64 34.95 -5.43
CA PHE A 127 16.91 35.03 -4.71
C PHE A 127 17.95 35.87 -5.46
N MET A 128 18.07 35.71 -6.78
CA MET A 128 19.00 36.50 -7.60
C MET A 128 18.62 37.98 -7.66
N ALA A 129 17.33 38.31 -7.58
CA ALA A 129 16.86 39.69 -7.56
C ALA A 129 17.14 40.40 -6.23
N ASN A 130 16.98 39.71 -5.09
CA ASN A 130 17.23 40.30 -3.77
C ASN A 130 17.65 39.24 -2.73
N PRO A 131 18.95 38.87 -2.67
CA PRO A 131 19.44 37.81 -1.79
C PRO A 131 19.46 38.22 -0.31
N GLU A 132 19.69 39.50 -0.01
CA GLU A 132 19.81 40.02 1.36
C GLU A 132 18.51 39.83 2.15
N LYS A 133 17.34 39.93 1.48
CA LYS A 133 16.03 39.68 2.08
C LYS A 133 15.89 38.27 2.68
N TYR A 134 16.55 37.27 2.10
CA TYR A 134 16.39 35.86 2.48
C TYR A 134 17.53 35.33 3.34
N LEU A 135 18.61 36.09 3.51
CA LEU A 135 19.79 35.68 4.25
C LEU A 135 19.96 36.48 5.55
N PRO A 136 20.46 35.86 6.64
CA PRO A 136 20.83 36.60 7.84
C PRO A 136 21.90 37.66 7.55
N PRO A 137 21.83 38.86 8.18
CA PRO A 137 21.00 39.24 9.32
C PRO A 137 19.60 39.79 8.99
N GLN A 138 19.27 40.02 7.72
CA GLN A 138 18.02 40.68 7.33
C GLN A 138 16.86 39.70 7.10
N ALA A 139 17.16 38.40 7.05
CA ALA A 139 16.15 37.34 7.02
C ALA A 139 15.23 37.38 8.24
N LEU A 140 13.92 37.43 7.98
CA LEU A 140 12.88 37.31 8.99
C LEU A 140 12.91 35.97 9.74
N LYS A 141 13.39 34.91 9.08
CA LYS A 141 13.43 33.55 9.61
C LYS A 141 14.80 32.92 9.38
N ALA A 142 15.38 32.39 10.45
CA ALA A 142 16.56 31.55 10.40
C ALA A 142 16.15 30.07 10.34
N LEU A 143 17.06 29.22 9.86
CA LEU A 143 16.85 27.78 9.91
C LEU A 143 16.79 27.32 11.38
N PRO A 144 15.81 26.49 11.77
CA PRO A 144 15.79 25.86 13.09
C PRO A 144 17.07 25.07 13.37
N GLY A 145 17.46 24.96 14.64
CA GLY A 145 18.60 24.12 15.05
C GLY A 145 18.41 22.65 14.66
N VAL A 146 19.50 21.88 14.71
CA VAL A 146 19.56 20.48 14.22
C VAL A 146 18.47 19.58 14.81
N ASP A 147 18.09 19.81 16.06
CA ASP A 147 17.05 19.03 16.77
C ASP A 147 15.61 19.42 16.37
N GLY A 148 15.45 20.61 15.79
CA GLY A 148 14.20 21.14 15.26
C GLY A 148 13.99 20.85 13.77
N LEU A 149 14.87 20.09 13.13
CA LEU A 149 14.75 19.69 11.73
C LEU A 149 14.17 18.27 11.62
N PRO A 150 13.15 18.06 10.80
CA PRO A 150 12.57 16.74 10.61
C PRO A 150 13.52 15.87 9.78
N LYS A 151 13.69 14.61 10.15
CA LYS A 151 14.59 13.64 9.50
C LYS A 151 13.80 12.42 9.04
N ARG A 152 13.93 12.04 7.77
CA ARG A 152 13.37 10.78 7.26
C ARG A 152 14.11 9.61 7.89
N LEU A 153 13.38 8.60 8.35
CA LEU A 153 13.99 7.36 8.84
C LEU A 153 13.99 6.31 7.73
N PRO A 154 15.08 5.53 7.56
CA PRO A 154 15.14 4.49 6.56
C PRO A 154 14.20 3.33 6.89
N ILE A 155 13.86 2.55 5.85
CA ILE A 155 13.04 1.35 5.98
C ILE A 155 13.73 0.37 6.94
N GLY A 156 12.97 -0.17 7.91
CA GLY A 156 13.50 -1.12 8.89
C GLY A 156 14.31 -0.51 10.03
N ALA A 157 14.33 0.82 10.19
CA ALA A 157 15.03 1.48 11.30
C ALA A 157 14.49 1.10 12.70
N ILE A 158 13.27 0.57 12.77
CA ILE A 158 12.61 0.19 14.01
C ILE A 158 12.18 -1.28 13.90
N PRO A 159 12.47 -2.13 14.90
CA PRO A 159 11.95 -3.49 14.93
C PRO A 159 10.41 -3.49 14.87
N HIS A 160 9.82 -4.38 14.07
CA HIS A 160 8.37 -4.49 13.92
C HIS A 160 7.64 -4.67 15.26
N ASP A 161 8.26 -5.37 16.21
CA ASP A 161 7.68 -5.64 17.53
C ASP A 161 7.55 -4.39 18.43
N SER A 162 8.32 -3.35 18.15
CA SER A 162 8.29 -2.06 18.89
C SER A 162 7.19 -1.13 18.35
N PHE A 163 6.72 -1.39 17.14
CA PHE A 163 5.62 -0.67 16.50
C PHE A 163 4.28 -1.12 17.11
N PRO A 164 3.35 -0.23 17.50
CA PRO A 164 3.34 1.25 17.40
C PRO A 164 3.51 1.99 18.75
N ARG A 165 3.81 1.29 19.85
CA ARG A 165 3.69 1.84 21.23
C ARG A 165 4.66 2.99 21.53
N GLN A 166 5.80 3.04 20.86
CA GLN A 166 6.82 4.09 21.05
C GLN A 166 6.65 5.28 20.09
N MET A 167 5.61 5.27 19.25
CA MET A 167 5.41 6.29 18.24
C MET A 167 4.54 7.44 18.74
N ALA A 168 4.85 8.64 18.25
CA ALA A 168 3.97 9.79 18.37
C ALA A 168 2.59 9.44 17.81
N LEU A 169 1.54 9.97 18.47
CA LEU A 169 0.15 9.66 18.15
C LEU A 169 -0.13 8.15 18.05
N ARG A 170 0.56 7.30 18.83
CA ARG A 170 0.35 5.84 18.86
C ARG A 170 0.39 5.18 17.47
N GLY A 171 1.17 5.75 16.54
CA GLY A 171 1.33 5.24 15.17
C GLY A 171 0.27 5.72 14.18
N PHE A 172 -0.64 6.63 14.55
CA PHE A 172 -1.56 7.26 13.60
C PHE A 172 -0.90 8.39 12.81
N CYS A 173 -1.35 8.57 11.57
CA CYS A 173 -0.85 9.61 10.68
C CYS A 173 -1.26 11.01 11.19
N PRO A 174 -0.30 11.89 11.56
CA PRO A 174 -0.62 13.23 12.06
C PRO A 174 -1.25 14.13 10.99
N VAL A 175 -0.86 13.97 9.73
CA VAL A 175 -1.31 14.85 8.63
C VAL A 175 -2.78 14.64 8.32
N CYS A 176 -3.21 13.40 8.12
CA CYS A 176 -4.62 13.10 7.89
C CYS A 176 -5.50 13.50 9.08
N PHE A 177 -4.97 13.31 10.30
CA PHE A 177 -5.69 13.71 11.51
C PHE A 177 -5.88 15.23 11.58
N GLN A 178 -4.86 16.01 11.24
CA GLN A 178 -4.98 17.47 11.23
C GLN A 178 -5.83 17.99 10.06
N GLU A 179 -5.73 17.42 8.87
CA GLU A 179 -6.51 17.81 7.68
C GLU A 179 -8.01 17.62 7.89
N THR A 180 -8.38 16.54 8.57
CA THR A 180 -9.76 16.28 9.00
C THR A 180 -10.15 17.07 10.25
N ARG A 181 -9.38 18.08 10.68
CA ARG A 181 -9.64 18.87 11.90
C ARG A 181 -9.80 18.00 13.15
N GLN A 182 -8.96 16.98 13.29
CA GLN A 182 -8.90 16.09 14.44
C GLN A 182 -10.16 15.22 14.63
N HIS A 183 -10.88 14.95 13.54
CA HIS A 183 -12.03 14.04 13.56
C HIS A 183 -11.58 12.58 13.50
N TYR A 184 -12.48 11.70 13.92
CA TYR A 184 -12.23 10.26 13.99
C TYR A 184 -11.94 9.64 12.62
N GLU A 185 -12.54 10.15 11.55
CA GLU A 185 -12.36 9.66 10.18
C GLU A 185 -10.91 9.83 9.69
N GLY A 186 -10.16 10.79 10.22
CA GLY A 186 -8.76 11.03 9.84
C GLY A 186 -7.73 10.20 10.60
N LEU A 187 -8.15 9.32 11.52
CA LEU A 187 -7.26 8.43 12.26
C LEU A 187 -6.85 7.23 11.39
N HIS A 188 -5.98 7.50 10.42
CA HIS A 188 -5.37 6.47 9.58
C HIS A 188 -4.13 5.89 10.25
N GLU A 189 -4.03 4.56 10.28
CA GLU A 189 -2.83 3.85 10.74
C GLU A 189 -1.65 4.19 9.81
N GLY A 190 -0.52 4.56 10.42
CA GLY A 190 0.73 4.81 9.70
C GLY A 190 1.41 3.49 9.30
N ASN A 191 2.23 3.55 8.26
CA ASN A 191 3.04 2.43 7.81
C ASN A 191 4.38 2.40 8.55
N ALA A 192 4.80 1.21 9.02
CA ALA A 192 6.09 1.01 9.68
C ALA A 192 7.31 1.36 8.80
N ASN A 193 7.13 1.43 7.47
CA ASN A 193 8.19 1.79 6.53
C ASN A 193 8.27 3.29 6.21
N ILE A 194 7.23 4.06 6.54
CA ILE A 194 7.14 5.49 6.20
C ILE A 194 7.16 6.29 7.51
N LEU A 195 8.38 6.60 7.96
CA LEU A 195 8.63 7.19 9.26
C LEU A 195 9.45 8.49 9.16
N ALA A 196 9.22 9.40 10.11
CA ALA A 196 10.05 10.60 10.30
C ALA A 196 10.30 10.88 11.78
N LEU A 197 11.50 11.36 12.09
CA LEU A 197 11.92 11.81 13.41
C LEU A 197 11.80 13.34 13.48
N TYR A 198 11.12 13.86 14.50
CA TYR A 198 11.04 15.29 14.77
C TYR A 198 11.01 15.54 16.28
N GLN A 199 11.89 16.42 16.79
CA GLN A 199 12.00 16.74 18.22
C GLN A 199 12.11 15.49 19.13
N GLY A 200 12.88 14.49 18.71
CA GLY A 200 13.05 13.24 19.44
C GLY A 200 11.85 12.29 19.43
N LYS A 201 10.76 12.63 18.73
CA LYS A 201 9.57 11.79 18.57
C LYS A 201 9.51 11.20 17.16
N ILE A 202 9.07 9.95 17.07
CA ILE A 202 8.93 9.22 15.80
C ILE A 202 7.47 9.29 15.35
N TYR A 203 7.23 9.78 14.14
CA TYR A 203 5.92 9.86 13.50
C TYR A 203 5.82 8.83 12.37
N ALA A 204 4.66 8.18 12.27
CA ALA A 204 4.34 7.26 11.19
C ALA A 204 3.29 7.87 10.26
N PHE A 205 3.36 7.54 8.97
CA PHE A 205 2.50 8.12 7.94
C PHE A 205 1.84 7.05 7.09
N CYS A 206 0.61 7.30 6.64
CA CYS A 206 -0.12 6.38 5.76
C CYS A 206 0.41 6.41 4.31
N SER A 207 1.01 7.53 3.89
CA SER A 207 1.56 7.73 2.55
C SER A 207 2.84 8.57 2.57
N GLU A 208 3.65 8.44 1.51
CA GLU A 208 4.84 9.27 1.28
C GLU A 208 4.49 10.76 1.21
N GLU A 209 3.34 11.09 0.63
CA GLU A 209 2.82 12.46 0.53
C GLU A 209 2.55 13.07 1.91
N CYS A 210 1.92 12.31 2.82
CA CYS A 210 1.72 12.75 4.20
C CYS A 210 3.05 12.99 4.90
N ARG A 211 4.05 12.13 4.69
CA ARG A 211 5.38 12.34 5.24
C ARG A 211 5.99 13.63 4.70
N THR A 212 5.92 13.88 3.39
CA THR A 212 6.44 15.12 2.78
C THR A 212 5.77 16.38 3.33
N ARG A 213 4.44 16.39 3.42
CA ARG A 213 3.70 17.51 4.02
C ARG A 213 4.11 17.78 5.48
N PHE A 214 4.36 16.71 6.24
CA PHE A 214 4.89 16.83 7.60
C PHE A 214 6.32 17.38 7.61
N MET A 215 7.20 16.92 6.72
CA MET A 215 8.58 17.41 6.62
C MET A 215 8.63 18.91 6.26
N HIS A 216 7.69 19.42 5.46
CA HIS A 216 7.62 20.85 5.12
C HIS A 216 7.22 21.72 6.31
N ARG A 217 6.24 21.28 7.12
CA ARG A 217 5.69 22.06 8.24
C ARG A 217 5.46 21.22 9.50
N PRO A 218 6.52 20.70 10.13
CA PRO A 218 6.39 19.73 11.22
C PRO A 218 5.74 20.33 12.49
N TRP A 219 5.91 21.64 12.72
CA TRP A 219 5.33 22.34 13.88
C TRP A 219 3.79 22.38 13.87
N LEU A 220 3.14 22.25 12.71
CA LEU A 220 1.67 22.17 12.64
C LEU A 220 1.11 20.87 13.24
N TYR A 221 1.96 19.85 13.33
CA TYR A 221 1.56 18.48 13.66
C TYR A 221 2.16 17.97 14.97
N ALA A 222 3.18 18.64 15.51
CA ALA A 222 3.94 18.18 16.66
C ALA A 222 3.16 18.18 17.99
N ASP A 223 2.21 19.10 18.13
CA ASP A 223 1.42 19.31 19.36
C ASP A 223 0.01 18.68 19.31
N LEU A 224 -0.24 17.81 18.33
CA LEU A 224 -1.51 17.11 18.20
C LEU A 224 -1.74 16.16 19.39
N LYS A 225 -2.97 16.16 19.90
CA LYS A 225 -3.41 15.27 20.97
C LYS A 225 -4.47 14.32 20.44
N LEU A 226 -4.27 13.05 20.71
CA LEU A 226 -5.24 12.02 20.34
C LEU A 226 -6.53 12.15 21.16
N PRO A 227 -7.70 11.86 20.56
CA PRO A 227 -8.96 11.80 21.28
C PRO A 227 -9.01 10.54 22.17
N ASN A 228 -9.89 10.55 23.17
CA ASN A 228 -10.07 9.42 24.09
C ASN A 228 -10.57 8.15 23.39
N LYS A 229 -11.36 8.31 22.32
CA LYS A 229 -11.88 7.19 21.52
C LYS A 229 -11.00 6.98 20.31
N LEU A 230 -10.27 5.87 20.32
CA LEU A 230 -9.39 5.46 19.22
C LEU A 230 -10.00 4.26 18.47
N PRO A 231 -9.73 4.13 17.17
CA PRO A 231 -10.07 2.92 16.44
C PRO A 231 -9.36 1.71 17.07
N PRO A 232 -10.02 0.54 17.08
CA PRO A 232 -9.38 -0.68 17.55
C PRO A 232 -8.19 -1.01 16.66
N MET A 233 -7.04 -1.31 17.28
CA MET A 233 -5.85 -1.68 16.54
C MET A 233 -6.08 -3.01 15.84
N LYS A 234 -5.77 -3.08 14.55
CA LYS A 234 -5.83 -4.34 13.79
C LYS A 234 -4.65 -5.21 14.18
N VAL A 235 -4.79 -5.94 15.28
CA VAL A 235 -3.82 -6.98 15.66
C VAL A 235 -4.15 -8.22 14.84
N SER A 236 -3.21 -8.68 14.01
CA SER A 236 -3.32 -9.98 13.35
C SER A 236 -3.08 -11.07 14.39
N ILE A 237 -4.13 -11.55 15.02
CA ILE A 237 -4.09 -12.71 15.93
C ILE A 237 -4.15 -13.95 15.05
N SER A 238 -3.25 -14.91 15.28
CA SER A 238 -3.30 -16.19 14.58
C SER A 238 -4.59 -16.95 14.98
N VAL A 239 -5.17 -17.72 14.05
CA VAL A 239 -6.42 -18.45 14.34
C VAL A 239 -6.23 -19.43 15.50
N ASP A 240 -5.01 -19.96 15.68
CA ASP A 240 -4.66 -20.94 16.70
C ASP A 240 -4.58 -20.34 18.12
N GLU A 241 -4.39 -19.02 18.23
CA GLU A 241 -4.36 -18.28 19.50
C GLU A 241 -5.75 -17.83 19.96
N LEU A 242 -6.80 -18.05 19.17
CA LEU A 242 -8.14 -17.61 19.50
C LEU A 242 -8.76 -18.47 20.62
N PRO A 243 -9.57 -17.88 21.51
CA PRO A 243 -10.43 -18.63 22.42
C PRO A 243 -11.32 -19.62 21.65
N LEU A 244 -11.69 -20.74 22.27
CA LEU A 244 -12.46 -21.82 21.64
C LEU A 244 -13.67 -21.33 20.82
N PRO A 245 -14.52 -20.39 21.29
CA PRO A 245 -15.63 -19.89 20.47
C PRO A 245 -15.17 -19.22 19.17
N GLY A 246 -14.14 -18.37 19.23
CA GLY A 246 -13.58 -17.69 18.06
C GLY A 246 -12.89 -18.66 17.10
N TYR A 247 -12.17 -19.65 17.64
CA TYR A 247 -11.58 -20.72 16.82
C TYR A 247 -12.66 -21.48 16.04
N LEU A 248 -13.74 -21.90 16.70
CA LEU A 248 -14.83 -22.64 16.06
C LEU A 248 -15.57 -21.80 15.02
N GLU A 249 -15.80 -20.51 15.31
CA GLU A 249 -16.44 -19.55 14.40
C GLU A 249 -15.62 -19.36 13.11
N GLN A 250 -14.30 -19.21 13.23
CA GLN A 250 -13.42 -18.96 12.09
C GLN A 250 -13.09 -20.23 11.28
N THR A 251 -13.17 -21.42 11.88
CA THR A 251 -12.74 -22.67 11.22
C THR A 251 -13.90 -23.51 10.68
N VAL A 252 -14.86 -23.90 11.52
CA VAL A 252 -15.84 -24.95 11.22
C VAL A 252 -17.26 -24.41 11.08
N ALA A 253 -17.59 -23.28 11.71
CA ALA A 253 -18.97 -22.80 11.80
C ALA A 253 -19.66 -22.61 10.44
N TYR A 254 -18.96 -22.03 9.46
CA TYR A 254 -19.50 -21.85 8.11
C TYR A 254 -19.90 -23.19 7.47
N VAL A 255 -18.99 -24.17 7.50
CA VAL A 255 -19.18 -25.49 6.88
C VAL A 255 -20.29 -26.26 7.60
N LEU A 256 -20.30 -26.23 8.94
CA LEU A 256 -21.29 -26.92 9.76
C LEU A 256 -22.69 -26.34 9.60
N ARG A 257 -22.83 -25.01 9.60
CA ARG A 257 -24.12 -24.33 9.37
C ARG A 257 -24.72 -24.73 8.02
N ASN A 258 -23.90 -24.74 6.98
CA ASN A 258 -24.35 -25.11 5.64
C ASN A 258 -24.70 -26.61 5.56
N ALA A 259 -23.89 -27.50 6.13
CA ALA A 259 -24.17 -28.93 6.18
C ALA A 259 -25.48 -29.24 6.93
N LEU A 260 -25.72 -28.58 8.07
CA LEU A 260 -26.97 -28.69 8.82
C LEU A 260 -28.18 -28.19 8.02
N ALA A 261 -28.04 -27.05 7.34
CA ALA A 261 -29.10 -26.50 6.49
C ALA A 261 -29.43 -27.42 5.30
N MET A 262 -28.43 -28.05 4.68
CA MET A 262 -28.65 -29.04 3.62
C MET A 262 -29.31 -30.30 4.18
N CYS A 263 -28.86 -30.79 5.33
CA CYS A 263 -29.43 -31.98 5.98
C CYS A 263 -30.89 -31.76 6.38
N SER A 264 -31.25 -30.58 6.89
CA SER A 264 -32.62 -30.26 7.29
C SER A 264 -33.57 -30.10 6.10
N LYS A 265 -33.06 -29.61 4.96
CA LYS A 265 -33.80 -29.50 3.70
C LYS A 265 -34.04 -30.87 3.05
N PHE A 266 -33.01 -31.72 2.99
CA PHE A 266 -33.07 -33.01 2.31
C PHE A 266 -33.71 -34.12 3.16
N ARG A 267 -33.53 -34.10 4.49
CA ARG A 267 -34.05 -35.10 5.44
C ARG A 267 -33.70 -36.54 5.03
N PRO A 268 -32.41 -36.89 4.98
CA PRO A 268 -31.95 -38.15 4.42
C PRO A 268 -32.47 -39.36 5.19
N LYS A 269 -33.08 -40.30 4.46
CA LYS A 269 -33.38 -41.66 4.94
C LYS A 269 -32.74 -42.67 4.01
N TYR A 270 -31.61 -43.22 4.42
CA TYR A 270 -30.93 -44.24 3.64
C TYR A 270 -31.59 -45.61 3.87
N PRO A 271 -31.78 -46.42 2.81
CA PRO A 271 -32.31 -47.77 2.93
C PRO A 271 -31.60 -48.60 4.00
N PHE A 272 -32.37 -49.31 4.84
CA PHE A 272 -31.87 -50.20 5.91
C PHE A 272 -31.03 -49.54 7.02
N LEU A 273 -30.86 -48.22 7.03
CA LEU A 273 -30.20 -47.49 8.11
C LEU A 273 -31.20 -46.70 8.96
N THR A 274 -30.84 -46.37 10.20
CA THR A 274 -31.68 -45.48 11.03
C THR A 274 -31.67 -44.05 10.46
N PRO A 275 -32.73 -43.24 10.70
CA PRO A 275 -32.75 -41.85 10.26
C PRO A 275 -31.58 -41.04 10.86
N GLU A 276 -31.26 -41.26 12.13
CA GLU A 276 -30.13 -40.63 12.82
C GLU A 276 -28.81 -40.95 12.14
N ARG A 277 -28.55 -42.23 11.84
CA ARG A 277 -27.31 -42.65 11.18
C ARG A 277 -27.21 -42.11 9.76
N SER A 278 -28.32 -42.10 9.02
CA SER A 278 -28.39 -41.53 7.67
C SER A 278 -28.04 -40.04 7.67
N ALA A 279 -28.57 -39.28 8.66
CA ALA A 279 -28.26 -37.87 8.83
C ALA A 279 -26.78 -37.63 9.19
N LEU A 280 -26.21 -38.43 10.09
CA LEU A 280 -24.79 -38.34 10.45
C LEU A 280 -23.86 -38.58 9.25
N ILE A 281 -24.13 -39.62 8.46
CA ILE A 281 -23.35 -39.93 7.25
C ILE A 281 -23.48 -38.79 6.23
N TYR A 282 -24.70 -38.31 6.00
CA TYR A 282 -24.95 -37.21 5.08
C TYR A 282 -24.21 -35.92 5.50
N MET A 283 -24.28 -35.56 6.79
CA MET A 283 -23.53 -34.42 7.32
C MET A 283 -22.02 -34.60 7.15
N ALA A 284 -21.47 -35.77 7.45
CA ALA A 284 -20.04 -36.04 7.28
C ALA A 284 -19.58 -35.91 5.83
N LEU A 285 -20.38 -36.40 4.88
CA LEU A 285 -20.11 -36.25 3.44
C LEU A 285 -20.19 -34.77 3.01
N GLN A 286 -21.18 -34.03 3.48
CA GLN A 286 -21.34 -32.60 3.21
C GLN A 286 -20.18 -31.77 3.77
N LEU A 287 -19.69 -32.07 4.98
CA LEU A 287 -18.52 -31.40 5.56
C LEU A 287 -17.27 -31.55 4.67
N LYS A 288 -17.06 -32.74 4.10
CA LYS A 288 -15.94 -32.98 3.16
C LYS A 288 -16.14 -32.24 1.84
N ALA A 289 -17.36 -32.17 1.33
CA ALA A 289 -17.69 -31.50 0.07
C ALA A 289 -17.60 -29.96 0.16
N LEU A 290 -17.82 -29.40 1.35
CA LEU A 290 -17.89 -27.96 1.60
C LEU A 290 -16.60 -27.36 2.19
N ASN A 291 -15.61 -28.17 2.56
CA ASN A 291 -14.38 -27.68 3.18
C ASN A 291 -13.56 -26.80 2.19
N PRO A 292 -13.37 -25.49 2.44
CA PRO A 292 -12.67 -24.59 1.51
C PRO A 292 -11.16 -24.87 1.43
N ARG A 293 -10.56 -25.51 2.44
CA ARG A 293 -9.13 -25.85 2.46
C ARG A 293 -8.80 -27.12 1.68
N THR A 294 -9.82 -27.91 1.30
CA THR A 294 -9.62 -29.15 0.53
C THR A 294 -9.45 -28.82 -0.97
N PRO A 295 -8.45 -29.40 -1.66
CA PRO A 295 -8.28 -29.24 -3.10
C PRO A 295 -9.53 -29.55 -3.92
N ASP A 296 -9.73 -28.83 -5.02
CA ASP A 296 -10.95 -28.90 -5.84
C ASP A 296 -11.31 -30.31 -6.30
N TYR A 297 -10.33 -31.10 -6.72
CA TYR A 297 -10.57 -32.47 -7.19
C TYR A 297 -11.12 -33.39 -6.08
N LEU A 298 -10.67 -33.21 -4.82
CA LEU A 298 -11.19 -33.96 -3.67
C LEU A 298 -12.59 -33.48 -3.28
N ARG A 299 -12.85 -32.17 -3.38
CA ARG A 299 -14.20 -31.62 -3.16
C ARG A 299 -15.18 -32.15 -4.20
N PHE A 300 -14.78 -32.22 -5.47
CA PHE A 300 -15.58 -32.80 -6.53
C PHE A 300 -15.91 -34.27 -6.24
N ARG A 301 -14.91 -35.09 -5.87
CA ARG A 301 -15.14 -36.50 -5.49
C ARG A 301 -16.08 -36.64 -4.29
N ALA A 302 -15.95 -35.76 -3.30
CA ALA A 302 -16.86 -35.74 -2.14
C ALA A 302 -18.30 -35.37 -2.55
N ARG A 303 -18.48 -34.40 -3.46
CA ARG A 303 -19.81 -34.06 -4.02
C ARG A 303 -20.44 -35.23 -4.76
N SER A 304 -19.69 -35.95 -5.60
CA SER A 304 -20.21 -37.13 -6.29
C SER A 304 -20.68 -38.23 -5.32
N ARG A 305 -20.07 -38.34 -4.13
CA ARG A 305 -20.51 -39.26 -3.07
C ARG A 305 -21.79 -38.80 -2.41
N VAL A 306 -21.94 -37.50 -2.16
CA VAL A 306 -23.19 -36.90 -1.70
C VAL A 306 -24.31 -37.21 -2.70
N GLU A 307 -24.11 -36.96 -4.00
CA GLU A 307 -25.11 -37.25 -5.05
C GLU A 307 -25.48 -38.73 -5.13
N ARG A 308 -24.50 -39.64 -4.97
CA ARG A 308 -24.75 -41.09 -4.91
C ARG A 308 -25.60 -41.45 -3.68
N PHE A 309 -25.30 -40.85 -2.54
CA PHE A 309 -26.06 -41.05 -1.31
C PHE A 309 -27.50 -40.53 -1.44
N GLU A 310 -27.68 -39.34 -2.02
CA GLU A 310 -29.00 -38.74 -2.26
C GLU A 310 -29.85 -39.60 -3.21
N ARG A 311 -29.26 -40.12 -4.29
CA ARG A 311 -29.95 -41.05 -5.20
C ARG A 311 -30.44 -42.31 -4.49
N ALA A 312 -29.61 -42.90 -3.64
CA ALA A 312 -29.99 -44.08 -2.87
C ALA A 312 -31.12 -43.79 -1.86
N CYS A 313 -31.16 -42.58 -1.27
CA CYS A 313 -32.27 -42.18 -0.40
C CYS A 313 -33.58 -42.03 -1.20
N GLN A 314 -33.51 -41.46 -2.41
CA GLN A 314 -34.69 -41.26 -3.29
C GLN A 314 -35.30 -42.57 -3.78
N LEU A 315 -34.59 -43.71 -3.73
CA LEU A 315 -35.14 -45.02 -4.10
C LEU A 315 -36.40 -45.36 -3.30
N ILE A 316 -36.49 -44.93 -2.04
CA ILE A 316 -37.67 -45.19 -1.19
C ILE A 316 -38.90 -44.47 -1.77
N ASP A 317 -38.77 -43.19 -2.09
CA ASP A 317 -39.86 -42.38 -2.65
C ASP A 317 -40.26 -42.89 -4.04
N GLN A 318 -39.26 -43.26 -4.86
CA GLN A 318 -39.48 -43.81 -6.20
C GLN A 318 -40.23 -45.15 -6.14
N LEU A 319 -39.80 -46.07 -5.27
CA LEU A 319 -40.47 -47.37 -5.09
C LEU A 319 -41.88 -47.21 -4.52
N THR A 320 -42.09 -46.27 -3.60
CA THR A 320 -43.43 -45.97 -3.07
C THR A 320 -44.40 -45.52 -4.16
N THR A 321 -43.90 -44.84 -5.19
CA THR A 321 -44.73 -44.37 -6.32
C THR A 321 -45.06 -45.48 -7.33
N ILE A 322 -44.15 -46.45 -7.49
CA ILE A 322 -44.21 -47.44 -8.57
C ILE A 322 -44.74 -48.80 -8.10
N MET A 323 -44.63 -49.11 -6.80
CA MET A 323 -45.06 -50.40 -6.27
C MET A 323 -46.60 -50.50 -6.21
N PRO A 324 -47.19 -51.56 -6.80
CA PRO A 324 -48.60 -51.85 -6.64
C PRO A 324 -48.90 -52.34 -5.22
N VAL A 325 -50.14 -52.16 -4.79
CA VAL A 325 -50.64 -52.62 -3.48
C VAL A 325 -50.67 -54.15 -3.42
N ASP A 326 -51.00 -54.79 -4.54
CA ASP A 326 -51.02 -56.24 -4.67
C ASP A 326 -49.69 -56.79 -5.17
N TYR A 327 -49.32 -57.96 -4.66
CA TYR A 327 -48.09 -58.64 -5.06
C TYR A 327 -48.12 -59.00 -6.55
N LEU A 328 -47.10 -58.53 -7.29
CA LEU A 328 -46.83 -58.95 -8.67
C LEU A 328 -45.63 -59.90 -8.73
N ALA A 329 -45.78 -61.02 -9.42
CA ALA A 329 -44.70 -61.94 -9.73
C ALA A 329 -43.66 -61.29 -10.65
N GLU A 330 -42.40 -61.73 -10.58
CA GLU A 330 -41.27 -61.12 -11.30
C GLU A 330 -41.48 -61.00 -12.81
N CYS A 331 -42.17 -61.96 -13.43
CA CYS A 331 -42.49 -61.96 -14.85
C CYS A 331 -43.54 -60.93 -15.28
N GLN A 332 -44.24 -60.30 -14.34
CA GLN A 332 -45.33 -59.33 -14.57
C GLN A 332 -44.95 -57.91 -14.14
N ARG A 333 -43.72 -57.71 -13.63
CA ARG A 333 -43.24 -56.39 -13.20
C ARG A 333 -42.72 -55.60 -14.40
N SER A 334 -42.87 -54.27 -14.35
CA SER A 334 -42.19 -53.38 -15.29
C SER A 334 -40.67 -53.45 -15.07
N GLU A 335 -39.90 -53.29 -16.15
CA GLU A 335 -38.43 -53.32 -16.12
C GLU A 335 -37.86 -52.28 -15.12
N THR A 336 -38.49 -51.10 -15.05
CA THR A 336 -38.13 -50.01 -14.13
C THR A 336 -38.28 -50.43 -12.67
N LEU A 337 -39.42 -51.06 -12.32
CA LEU A 337 -39.68 -51.53 -10.96
C LEU A 337 -38.68 -52.63 -10.57
N SER A 338 -38.44 -53.60 -11.45
CA SER A 338 -37.48 -54.68 -11.20
C SER A 338 -36.07 -54.15 -10.97
N ARG A 339 -35.62 -53.17 -11.76
CA ARG A 339 -34.29 -52.55 -11.60
C ARG A 339 -34.16 -51.80 -10.27
N GLN A 340 -35.13 -50.94 -9.93
CA GLN A 340 -35.08 -50.15 -8.68
C GLN A 340 -35.23 -51.03 -7.44
N LEU A 341 -36.03 -52.09 -7.51
CA LEU A 341 -36.22 -53.02 -6.41
C LEU A 341 -34.96 -53.87 -6.19
N HIS A 342 -34.30 -54.30 -7.28
CA HIS A 342 -33.00 -54.95 -7.19
C HIS A 342 -31.93 -54.02 -6.61
N GLU A 343 -31.86 -52.77 -7.06
CA GLU A 343 -30.95 -51.76 -6.53
C GLU A 343 -31.19 -51.52 -5.04
N PHE A 344 -32.45 -51.37 -4.62
CA PHE A 344 -32.82 -51.21 -3.21
C PHE A 344 -32.40 -52.43 -2.38
N LEU A 345 -32.79 -53.64 -2.79
CA LEU A 345 -32.47 -54.87 -2.04
C LEU A 345 -30.96 -55.14 -1.98
N SER A 346 -30.18 -54.72 -2.99
CA SER A 346 -28.72 -54.80 -2.97
C SER A 346 -28.11 -54.02 -1.80
N LEU A 347 -28.86 -53.06 -1.22
CA LEU A 347 -28.43 -52.26 -0.09
C LEU A 347 -28.61 -52.97 1.27
N GLN A 348 -29.42 -54.02 1.34
CA GLN A 348 -29.78 -54.71 2.59
C GLN A 348 -28.61 -55.44 3.25
N GLY A 349 -27.70 -56.00 2.44
CA GLY A 349 -26.55 -56.79 2.91
C GLY A 349 -25.29 -55.96 3.15
N GLN A 350 -25.37 -54.64 3.07
CA GLN A 350 -24.17 -53.81 3.08
C GLN A 350 -23.83 -53.33 4.50
N LEU A 351 -22.59 -53.59 4.91
CA LEU A 351 -22.07 -53.16 6.21
C LEU A 351 -21.88 -51.64 6.28
N ASP A 352 -22.32 -51.06 7.39
CA ASP A 352 -22.12 -49.64 7.72
C ASP A 352 -20.69 -49.42 8.27
N ASN A 353 -19.71 -49.44 7.37
CA ASN A 353 -18.30 -49.24 7.69
C ASN A 353 -17.77 -47.94 7.11
N GLU A 354 -16.74 -47.36 7.74
CA GLU A 354 -16.07 -46.14 7.28
C GLU A 354 -15.51 -46.30 5.86
N ASP A 355 -14.98 -47.47 5.54
CA ASP A 355 -14.43 -47.78 4.21
C ASP A 355 -15.43 -47.59 3.10
N ARG A 356 -16.70 -47.85 3.37
CA ARG A 356 -17.76 -47.66 2.39
C ARG A 356 -18.00 -46.19 2.10
N TRP A 357 -18.11 -45.37 3.13
CA TRP A 357 -18.49 -43.97 2.98
C TRP A 357 -17.29 -43.09 2.62
N VAL A 358 -16.08 -43.53 2.95
CA VAL A 358 -14.83 -42.75 2.81
C VAL A 358 -13.93 -43.27 1.69
N TYR A 359 -13.84 -44.58 1.46
CA TYR A 359 -12.85 -45.18 0.57
C TYR A 359 -13.45 -45.94 -0.63
N SER A 360 -14.74 -46.31 -0.61
CA SER A 360 -15.34 -46.98 -1.76
C SER A 360 -15.31 -46.07 -2.98
N ILE A 361 -14.75 -46.60 -4.06
CA ILE A 361 -14.33 -45.87 -5.25
C ILE A 361 -15.51 -45.18 -5.95
#